data_AF-A0A6V7IS14-F1
#
_entry.id   AF-A0A6V7IS14-F1
#
_cell.length_a   1.000
_cell.length_b   1.000
_cell.length_c   1.000
_cell.angle_alpha   90.00
_cell.angle_beta   90.00
_cell.angle_gamma   90.00
#
_symmetry.space_group_name_H-M   'P 1'
#
loop_
_entity.id
_entity.type
_entity.pdbx_description
1 polymer ?
#
loop_
_entity_poly.entity_id
_entity_poly.type
_entity_poly.pdbx_seq_one_letter_code
_entity_poly.pdbx_strand_id
1 'polypeptide(L)' 'ILKKPVLGKAECFAAFDCDADGGLSFSEFKLICRALFKNDITGEIYEISEEKLKEIFQVFDIKKDGVIDLDEFE' A
#
# COMPACT_ATOMS: atom_id res chain seq x y z
N ILE A 1 15.54 19.96 -20.07
CA ILE A 1 14.81 20.06 -18.78
C ILE A 1 13.87 18.86 -18.71
N LEU A 2 14.42 17.70 -18.34
CA LEU A 2 13.61 16.49 -18.13
C LEU A 2 13.11 16.55 -16.69
N LYS A 3 11.87 17.01 -16.50
CA LYS A 3 11.18 16.82 -15.22
C LYS A 3 11.03 15.32 -15.06
N LYS A 4 11.78 14.72 -14.12
CA LYS A 4 11.50 13.35 -13.66
C LYS A 4 10.02 13.34 -13.24
N PRO A 5 9.18 12.40 -13.69
CA PRO A 5 7.86 12.25 -13.09
C PRO A 5 8.13 11.90 -11.63
N VAL A 6 7.94 12.88 -10.74
CA VAL A 6 7.67 12.60 -9.34
C VAL A 6 6.30 11.94 -9.38
N LEU A 7 6.31 10.60 -9.43
CA LEU A 7 5.11 9.79 -9.32
C LEU A 7 4.38 10.31 -8.08
N GLY A 8 3.28 11.02 -8.30
CA GLY A 8 2.61 11.73 -7.22
C GLY A 8 2.08 10.74 -6.20
N LYS A 9 1.90 11.16 -4.95
CA LYS A 9 1.21 10.41 -3.90
C LYS A 9 -0.04 9.70 -4.43
N ALA A 10 -0.80 10.40 -5.27
CA ALA A 10 -1.99 9.91 -5.97
C ALA A 10 -1.73 8.86 -7.05
N GLU A 11 -0.61 8.88 -7.77
CA GLU A 11 -0.29 7.84 -8.76
C GLU A 11 0.17 6.55 -8.08
N CYS A 12 0.95 6.65 -7.00
CA CYS A 12 1.26 5.49 -6.16
C CYS A 12 -0.04 4.94 -5.56
N PHE A 13 -0.85 5.80 -4.95
CA PHE A 13 -2.12 5.43 -4.34
C PHE A 13 -3.07 4.78 -5.36
N ALA A 14 -3.25 5.36 -6.54
CA ALA A 14 -4.10 4.79 -7.59
C ALA A 14 -3.53 3.50 -8.21
N ALA A 15 -2.22 3.25 -8.11
CA ALA A 15 -1.64 1.96 -8.48
C ALA A 15 -1.91 0.86 -7.44
N PHE A 16 -2.36 1.25 -6.25
CA PHE A 16 -2.63 0.37 -5.11
C PHE A 16 -4.14 0.18 -4.90
N ASP A 17 -4.92 1.25 -4.99
CA ASP A 17 -6.38 1.28 -4.91
C ASP A 17 -6.97 0.56 -6.14
N CYS A 18 -7.33 -0.71 -5.94
CA CYS A 18 -7.64 -1.64 -7.01
C CYS A 18 -9.11 -1.52 -7.43
N ASP A 19 -9.98 -1.18 -6.49
CA ASP A 19 -11.39 -0.89 -6.74
C ASP A 19 -11.70 0.59 -6.99
N ALA A 20 -10.69 1.46 -6.90
CA ALA A 20 -10.79 2.90 -7.13
C ALA A 20 -11.85 3.57 -6.23
N ASP A 21 -11.99 3.08 -4.98
CA ASP A 21 -12.94 3.62 -4.02
C ASP A 21 -12.42 4.86 -3.29
N GLY A 22 -11.14 5.21 -3.51
CA GLY A 22 -10.47 6.34 -2.88
C GLY A 22 -9.87 6.02 -1.52
N GLY A 23 -9.87 4.74 -1.13
CA GLY A 23 -9.26 4.20 0.08
C GLY A 23 -8.33 3.03 -0.23
N LEU A 24 -7.50 2.64 0.72
CA LEU A 24 -6.84 1.33 0.71
C LEU A 24 -7.40 0.52 1.85
N SER A 25 -8.23 -0.45 1.52
CA SER A 25 -8.74 -1.42 2.48
C SER A 25 -7.63 -2.36 2.95
N PHE A 26 -7.76 -2.93 4.15
CA PHE A 26 -6.81 -3.93 4.68
C PHE A 26 -6.58 -5.10 3.69
N SER A 27 -7.64 -5.52 2.99
CA SER A 27 -7.59 -6.57 1.96
C SER A 27 -6.72 -6.19 0.77
N GLU A 28 -6.85 -4.96 0.28
CA GLU A 28 -6.05 -4.43 -0.84
C GLU A 28 -4.60 -4.25 -0.40
N PHE A 29 -4.38 -3.64 0.76
CA PHE A 29 -3.06 -3.51 1.37
C PHE A 29 -2.34 -4.86 1.49
N LYS A 30 -3.05 -5.90 1.91
CA LYS A 30 -2.54 -7.29 1.96
C LYS A 30 -2.17 -7.83 0.58
N LEU A 31 -3.01 -7.57 -0.43
CA LEU A 31 -2.77 -8.01 -1.80
C LEU A 31 -1.53 -7.33 -2.39
N ILE A 32 -1.41 -6.02 -2.18
CA ILE A 32 -0.30 -5.18 -2.61
C ILE A 32 0.99 -5.62 -1.94
N CYS A 33 1.02 -5.76 -0.62
CA CYS A 33 2.19 -6.26 0.09
C CYS A 33 2.59 -7.63 -0.48
N ARG A 34 1.63 -8.53 -0.70
CA ARG A 34 1.94 -9.84 -1.29
C ARG A 34 2.46 -9.75 -2.74
N ALA A 35 2.10 -8.71 -3.49
CA ALA A 35 2.58 -8.48 -4.85
C ALA A 35 3.97 -7.80 -4.88
N LEU A 36 4.19 -6.80 -4.02
CA LEU A 36 5.44 -6.03 -3.92
C LEU A 36 6.57 -6.81 -3.22
N PHE A 37 6.26 -7.58 -2.18
CA PHE A 37 7.24 -8.38 -1.44
C PHE A 37 7.56 -9.73 -2.09
N LYS A 38 7.03 -10.00 -3.30
CA LYS A 38 7.60 -11.00 -4.20
C LYS A 38 8.91 -10.45 -4.75
N ASN A 39 10.00 -10.71 -4.04
CA ASN A 39 11.33 -10.36 -4.51
C ASN A 39 11.71 -11.26 -5.71
N ASP A 40 11.64 -10.70 -6.91
CA ASP A 40 12.10 -11.34 -8.16
C ASP A 40 13.62 -11.65 -8.14
N ILE A 41 14.37 -11.04 -7.20
CA ILE A 41 15.84 -11.11 -7.11
C ILE A 41 16.34 -12.28 -6.24
N THR A 42 15.58 -12.73 -5.23
CA THR A 42 16.01 -13.83 -4.33
C THR A 42 15.07 -15.04 -4.35
N GLY A 43 13.85 -14.91 -4.90
CA GLY A 43 12.85 -15.99 -4.90
C GLY A 43 12.27 -16.31 -3.52
N GLU A 44 12.67 -15.58 -2.47
CA GLU A 44 12.16 -15.75 -1.13
C GLU A 44 10.85 -14.97 -0.99
N ILE A 45 9.75 -15.71 -0.83
CA ILE A 45 8.47 -15.14 -0.46
C ILE A 45 8.58 -14.72 1.01
N TYR A 46 8.83 -13.43 1.27
CA TYR A 46 8.59 -12.89 2.60
C TYR A 46 7.07 -12.91 2.83
N GLU A 47 6.56 -13.99 3.41
CA GLU A 47 5.22 -14.01 3.98
C GLU A 47 5.21 -13.03 5.16
N ILE A 48 4.71 -11.82 4.91
CA ILE A 48 4.41 -10.88 5.96
C ILE A 48 3.22 -11.46 6.74
N SER A 49 3.46 -11.88 7.97
CA SER A 49 2.41 -12.32 8.89
C SER A 49 1.31 -11.27 8.99
N GLU A 50 0.05 -11.71 9.08
CA GLU A 50 -1.10 -10.80 9.18
C GLU A 50 -0.97 -9.80 10.33
N GLU A 51 -0.33 -10.19 11.44
CA GLU A 51 -0.05 -9.30 12.57
C GLU A 51 0.84 -8.12 12.14
N LYS A 52 1.93 -8.39 11.41
CA LYS A 52 2.84 -7.35 10.94
C LYS A 52 2.16 -6.44 9.92
N LEU A 53 1.36 -7.05 9.04
CA LEU A 53 0.61 -6.33 8.03
C LEU A 53 -0.44 -5.41 8.67
N LYS A 54 -1.06 -5.87 9.76
CA LYS A 54 -2.00 -5.10 10.58
C LYS A 54 -1.31 -4.01 11.39
N GLU A 55 -0.12 -4.25 11.94
CA GLU A 55 0.67 -3.20 12.59
C GLU A 55 1.00 -2.08 11.61
N ILE A 56 1.47 -2.43 10.40
CA ILE A 56 1.78 -1.44 9.36
C ILE A 56 0.51 -0.69 8.97
N PHE A 57 -0.58 -1.42 8.69
CA PHE A 57 -1.87 -0.82 8.36
C PHE A 57 -2.34 0.18 9.42
N GLN A 58 -2.25 -0.17 10.71
CA GLN A 58 -2.63 0.70 11.82
C GLN A 58 -1.74 1.93 12.01
N VAL A 59 -0.51 1.92 11.49
CA VAL A 59 0.36 3.10 11.51
C VAL A 59 -0.12 4.12 10.48
N PHE A 60 -0.64 3.67 9.35
CA PHE A 60 -1.15 4.53 8.28
C PHE A 60 -2.63 4.91 8.48
N ASP A 61 -3.46 4.03 9.04
CA ASP A 61 -4.87 4.27 9.40
C ASP A 61 -4.95 5.16 10.66
N ILE A 62 -4.67 6.45 10.49
CA ILE A 62 -4.63 7.46 11.56
C ILE A 62 -6.04 7.72 12.10
N LYS A 63 -7.04 7.74 11.21
CA LYS A 63 -8.45 7.97 11.51
C LYS A 63 -9.11 6.74 12.12
N LYS A 64 -8.53 5.55 11.96
CA LYS A 64 -9.04 4.27 12.47
C LYS A 64 -10.40 3.93 11.88
N ASP A 65 -10.65 4.34 10.65
CA ASP A 65 -11.88 4.01 9.93
C ASP A 65 -11.74 2.68 9.15
N GLY A 66 -10.55 2.09 9.15
CA GLY A 66 -10.29 0.77 8.58
C GLY A 66 -9.96 0.79 7.09
N VAL A 67 -9.73 1.98 6.53
CA VAL A 67 -9.14 2.21 5.21
C VAL A 67 -7.99 3.21 5.37
N ILE A 68 -7.05 3.23 4.43
CA ILE A 68 -6.03 4.29 4.38
C ILE A 68 -6.41 5.20 3.23
N ASP A 69 -6.81 6.43 3.53
CA ASP A 69 -7.15 7.39 2.49
C ASP A 69 -5.94 8.19 2.00
N LEU A 70 -6.13 8.91 0.89
CA LEU A 70 -5.10 9.73 0.24
C LEU A 70 -4.49 10.79 1.18
N ASP A 71 -5.27 11.28 2.14
CA ASP A 71 -4.83 12.25 3.15
C ASP A 71 -3.90 11.57 4.15
N GLU A 72 -4.27 10.37 4.62
CA GLU A 72 -3.50 9.53 5.55
C GLU A 72 -2.20 8.96 4.97
N PHE A 73 -2.10 8.81 3.66
CA PHE A 73 -0.94 8.21 2.97
C PHE A 73 0.34 9.11 2.97
N GLU A 74 0.49 10.06 3.90
CA GLU A 74 1.53 11.14 3.94
C GLU A 74 2.99 10.66 4.11
#